data_AF-F3CG42-F1
#
_entry.id   AF-F3CG42-F1
#
_cell.length_a   1.000
_cell.length_b   1.000
_cell.length_c   1.000
_cell.angle_alpha   90.00
_cell.angle_beta   90.00
_cell.angle_gamma   90.00
#
_symmetry.space_group_name_H-M   'P 1'
#
loop_
_entity.id
_entity.type
_entity.pdbx_description
1 polymer ?
#
loop_
_entity_poly.entity_id
_entity_poly.type
_entity_poly.pdbx_seq_one_letter_code
_entity_poly.pdbx_strand_id
1 'polypeptide(L)'
;PDGEVLRINHPDGSVESFTYNALGQVLSHTDGKGQITRLSRNARGLPTRREDAKGKAVAYQYDKAIRLTALVNENNATYNFVYDNAD
;
A
#
# COMPACT_ATOMS: atom_id res chain seq x y z
N PRO A 1 -18.37 -3.42 -10.62
CA PRO A 1 -17.91 -2.63 -9.45
C PRO A 1 -18.70 -3.08 -8.23
N ASP A 2 -18.03 -3.58 -7.19
CA ASP A 2 -18.65 -4.21 -6.02
C ASP A 2 -18.94 -3.18 -4.91
N GLY A 3 -18.98 -1.89 -5.28
CA GLY A 3 -19.34 -0.78 -4.39
C GLY A 3 -18.14 0.00 -3.83
N GLU A 4 -16.95 -0.14 -4.42
CA GLU A 4 -15.75 0.55 -3.95
C GLU A 4 -15.83 2.07 -4.14
N VAL A 5 -15.29 2.82 -3.18
CA VAL A 5 -15.32 4.29 -3.16
C VAL A 5 -14.36 4.85 -4.20
N LEU A 6 -14.86 5.39 -5.30
CA LEU A 6 -14.00 6.02 -6.31
C LEU A 6 -13.54 7.43 -5.92
N ARG A 7 -14.37 8.15 -5.16
CA ARG A 7 -14.14 9.57 -4.84
C ARG A 7 -14.83 9.98 -3.53
N ILE A 8 -14.17 10.85 -2.77
CA ILE A 8 -14.76 11.56 -1.62
C ILE A 8 -14.68 13.06 -1.94
N ASN A 9 -15.80 13.77 -1.87
CA ASN A 9 -15.84 15.23 -1.98
C ASN A 9 -16.02 15.81 -0.57
N HIS A 10 -15.11 16.66 -0.14
CA HIS A 10 -15.16 17.29 1.18
C HIS A 10 -15.92 18.62 1.14
N PRO A 11 -16.49 19.08 2.28
CA PRO A 11 -17.18 20.37 2.36
C PRO A 11 -16.30 21.58 2.05
N ASP A 12 -14.98 21.47 2.24
CA ASP A 12 -14.01 22.50 1.91
C ASP A 12 -13.66 22.55 0.40
N GLY A 13 -14.28 21.69 -0.41
CA GLY A 13 -14.07 21.58 -1.85
C GLY A 13 -12.90 20.68 -2.25
N SER A 14 -12.12 20.16 -1.30
CA SER A 14 -11.07 19.19 -1.60
C SER A 14 -11.66 17.83 -2.00
N VAL A 15 -10.90 17.06 -2.78
CA VAL A 15 -11.37 15.79 -3.36
C VAL A 15 -10.31 14.72 -3.18
N GLU A 16 -10.72 13.56 -2.67
CA GLU A 16 -9.91 12.35 -2.66
C GLU A 16 -10.38 11.37 -3.75
N SER A 17 -9.46 10.61 -4.36
CA SER A 17 -9.81 9.58 -5.33
C SER A 17 -9.01 8.29 -5.14
N PHE A 18 -9.61 7.17 -5.54
CA PHE A 18 -9.03 5.83 -5.36
C PHE A 18 -9.09 5.03 -6.66
N THR A 19 -8.11 4.16 -6.86
CA THR A 19 -8.14 3.12 -7.90
C THR A 19 -7.99 1.74 -7.28
N TYR A 20 -8.52 0.72 -7.95
CA TYR A 20 -8.64 -0.62 -7.42
C TYR A 20 -8.18 -1.66 -8.44
N ASN A 21 -7.69 -2.81 -7.97
CA ASN A 21 -7.53 -4.00 -8.80
C ASN A 21 -8.88 -4.74 -8.95
N ALA A 22 -8.88 -5.82 -9.74
CA ALA A 22 -10.08 -6.66 -9.95
C ALA A 22 -10.61 -7.35 -8.67
N LEU A 23 -9.85 -7.32 -7.57
CA LEU A 23 -10.24 -7.86 -6.26
C LEU A 23 -10.75 -6.76 -5.31
N GLY A 24 -11.00 -5.55 -5.79
CA GLY A 24 -11.46 -4.43 -4.97
C GLY A 24 -10.40 -3.87 -4.02
N GLN A 25 -9.11 -4.16 -4.26
CA GLN A 25 -8.02 -3.68 -3.41
C GLN A 25 -7.40 -2.40 -3.96
N VAL A 26 -7.18 -1.41 -3.10
CA VAL A 26 -6.62 -0.11 -3.48
C VAL A 26 -5.22 -0.27 -4.12
N LEU A 27 -5.06 0.31 -5.31
CA LEU A 27 -3.81 0.46 -6.07
C LEU A 27 -3.25 1.88 -5.98
N SER A 28 -4.11 2.90 -5.92
CA SER A 28 -3.68 4.28 -5.68
C SER A 28 -4.71 5.05 -4.89
N HIS A 29 -4.23 6.01 -4.10
CA HIS A 29 -5.03 7.00 -3.41
C HIS A 29 -4.44 8.38 -3.70
N THR A 30 -5.26 9.29 -4.20
CA THR A 30 -4.94 10.71 -4.34
C THR A 30 -5.64 11.45 -3.21
N ASP A 31 -4.88 12.13 -2.36
CA ASP A 31 -5.44 12.91 -1.26
C ASP A 31 -6.04 14.26 -1.73
N GLY A 32 -6.69 14.99 -0.80
CA GLY A 32 -7.27 16.31 -1.08
C GLY A 32 -6.28 17.39 -1.52
N LYS A 33 -4.97 17.13 -1.41
CA LYS A 33 -3.88 18.01 -1.87
C LYS A 33 -3.31 17.57 -3.22
N GLY A 34 -3.88 16.53 -3.83
CA GLY A 34 -3.39 15.96 -5.09
C GLY A 34 -2.16 15.05 -4.93
N GLN A 35 -1.76 14.70 -3.71
CA GLN A 35 -0.63 13.80 -3.48
C GLN A 35 -1.07 12.36 -3.68
N ILE A 36 -0.32 11.62 -4.49
CA ILE A 36 -0.65 10.23 -4.86
C ILE A 36 0.21 9.25 -4.05
N THR A 37 -0.45 8.35 -3.34
CA THR A 37 0.17 7.12 -2.79
C THR A 37 -0.17 5.95 -3.70
N ARG A 38 0.83 5.16 -4.11
CA ARG A 38 0.66 3.94 -4.91
C ARG A 38 0.99 2.69 -4.11
N LEU A 39 0.20 1.64 -4.31
CA LEU A 39 0.32 0.35 -3.65
C LEU A 39 0.42 -0.76 -4.69
N SER A 40 1.43 -1.60 -4.55
CA SER A 40 1.53 -2.88 -5.26
C SER A 40 1.22 -4.01 -4.28
N ARG A 41 0.62 -5.09 -4.77
CA ARG A 41 0.20 -6.24 -3.95
C ARG A 41 0.58 -7.54 -4.63
N ASN A 42 0.82 -8.57 -3.84
CA ASN A 42 0.99 -9.94 -4.37
C ASN A 42 -0.36 -10.63 -4.57
N ALA A 43 -0.34 -11.86 -5.09
CA ALA A 43 -1.55 -12.68 -5.31
C ALA A 43 -2.34 -13.00 -4.02
N ARG A 44 -1.72 -12.87 -2.84
CA ARG A 44 -2.38 -13.00 -1.53
C ARG A 44 -3.00 -11.69 -1.05
N GLY A 45 -2.94 -10.61 -1.84
CA GLY A 45 -3.45 -9.29 -1.49
C GLY A 45 -2.55 -8.46 -0.56
N LEU A 46 -1.40 -9.00 -0.15
CA LEU A 46 -0.48 -8.33 0.76
C LEU A 46 0.29 -7.22 0.02
N PRO A 47 0.42 -6.01 0.61
CA PRO A 47 1.21 -4.93 0.01
C PRO A 47 2.67 -5.34 -0.17
N THR A 48 3.21 -5.31 -1.39
CA THR A 48 4.63 -5.58 -1.66
C THR A 48 5.45 -4.32 -1.82
N ARG A 49 4.79 -3.20 -2.17
CA ARG A 49 5.43 -1.90 -2.29
C ARG A 49 4.42 -0.78 -2.03
N ARG A 50 4.85 0.23 -1.29
CA ARG A 50 4.14 1.50 -1.14
C ARG A 50 5.06 2.61 -1.60
N GLU A 51 4.56 3.51 -2.44
CA GLU A 51 5.29 4.70 -2.90
C GLU A 51 4.46 5.95 -2.62
N ASP A 52 5.07 6.97 -2.02
CA ASP A 52 4.43 8.26 -1.77
C ASP A 52 4.59 9.23 -2.96
N ALA A 53 3.97 10.40 -2.85
CA ALA A 53 4.00 11.41 -3.91
C ALA A 53 5.39 12.01 -4.17
N LYS A 54 6.36 11.78 -3.27
CA LYS A 54 7.75 12.23 -3.41
C LYS A 54 8.64 11.14 -4.02
N GLY A 55 8.06 10.01 -4.43
CA GLY A 55 8.78 8.85 -4.97
C GLY A 55 9.48 8.03 -3.88
N LYS A 56 9.26 8.32 -2.59
CA LYS A 56 9.81 7.51 -1.51
C LYS A 56 9.03 6.22 -1.43
N ALA A 57 9.75 5.10 -1.43
CA ALA A 57 9.15 3.79 -1.48
C ALA A 57 9.58 2.91 -0.31
N VAL A 58 8.66 2.07 0.15
CA VAL A 58 8.92 0.98 1.08
C VAL A 58 8.50 -0.32 0.41
N ALA A 59 9.37 -1.33 0.42
CA ALA A 59 9.08 -2.67 -0.09
C ALA A 59 8.98 -3.67 1.05
N TYR A 60 8.08 -4.65 0.92
CA TYR A 60 7.74 -5.61 1.95
C TYR A 60 7.85 -7.04 1.41
N GLN A 61 8.38 -7.95 2.23
CA GLN A 61 8.45 -9.37 1.95
C GLN A 61 7.80 -10.15 3.08
N TYR A 62 7.11 -11.24 2.74
CA TYR A 62 6.35 -12.04 3.70
C TYR A 62 6.67 -13.51 3.55
N ASP A 63 6.67 -14.25 4.66
CA ASP A 63 6.70 -15.70 4.65
C ASP A 63 5.34 -16.30 4.28
N LYS A 64 5.25 -17.64 4.37
CA LYS A 64 4.01 -18.39 4.09
C LYS A 64 2.93 -18.14 5.14
N ALA A 65 3.31 -17.80 6.37
CA ALA A 65 2.42 -17.49 7.49
C ALA A 65 1.95 -16.02 7.50
N ILE A 66 2.23 -15.24 6.44
CA ILE A 66 1.84 -13.82 6.32
C ILE A 66 2.59 -12.91 7.31
N ARG A 67 3.74 -13.36 7.82
CA ARG A 67 4.61 -12.55 8.68
C ARG A 67 5.64 -11.80 7.83
N LEU A 68 5.93 -10.54 8.19
CA LEU A 68 6.88 -9.69 7.47
C LEU A 68 8.31 -10.19 7.71
N THR A 69 9.00 -10.69 6.69
CA THR A 69 10.38 -11.20 6.83
C THR A 69 11.44 -10.19 6.44
N ALA A 70 11.10 -9.24 5.55
CA ALA A 70 12.01 -8.16 5.20
C ALA A 70 11.27 -6.88 4.81
N LEU A 71 11.91 -5.76 5.08
CA LEU A 71 11.50 -4.43 4.67
C LEU A 71 12.70 -3.68 4.08
N VAL A 72 12.50 -3.04 2.92
CA VAL A 72 13.46 -2.07 2.37
C VAL A 72 12.82 -0.69 2.45
N ASN A 73 13.43 0.24 3.18
CA ASN A 73 12.89 1.59 3.35
C ASN A 73 13.30 2.53 2.21
N GLU A 74 12.86 3.78 2.31
CA GLU A 74 13.09 4.82 1.29
C GLU A 74 14.56 5.20 1.08
N ASN A 75 15.44 4.82 2.01
CA ASN A 75 16.88 5.05 1.95
C ASN A 75 17.64 3.78 1.52
N ASN A 76 16.94 2.78 0.97
CA ASN A 76 17.46 1.46 0.61
C ASN A 76 18.04 0.65 1.79
N ALA A 77 17.74 1.04 3.04
CA ALA A 77 18.13 0.25 4.20
C ALA A 77 17.23 -0.99 4.31
N THR A 78 17.85 -2.15 4.49
CA THR A 78 17.17 -3.44 4.60
C THR A 78 17.07 -3.87 6.06
N TYR A 79 15.87 -4.22 6.49
CA TYR A 79 15.55 -4.76 7.81
C TYR A 79 15.04 -6.17 7.63
N ASN A 80 15.67 -7.13 8.30
CA ASN A 80 15.25 -8.54 8.28
C ASN A 80 14.63 -8.90 9.63
N PHE A 81 13.54 -9.64 9.57
CA PHE A 81 12.82 -10.10 10.74
C PHE A 81 12.84 -11.63 10.76
N VAL A 82 13.24 -12.18 11.90
CA VAL A 82 13.28 -13.61 12.13
C VAL A 82 12.34 -13.89 13.29
N TYR A 83 11.47 -14.86 13.09
CA TYR A 83 10.51 -15.32 14.08
C TYR A 83 10.97 -16.68 14.59
N ASP A 84 10.76 -16.94 15.87
CA ASP A 84 10.86 -18.29 16.38
C ASP A 84 9.66 -19.14 15.88
N ASN A 85 9.70 -20.43 16.18
CA ASN A 85 8.62 -21.37 15.80
C ASN A 85 7.47 -21.37 16.82
N ALA A 86 7.39 -20.41 17.73
CA ALA A 86 6.31 -20.32 18.70
C ALA A 86 5.16 -19.48 18.09
N ASP A 87 4.28 -20.16 17.35
CA ASP A 87 2.95 -19.64 17.01
C ASP A 87 1.96 -19.95 18.15
#